data_AF-A0AAW1NCN8-F1
#
_entry.id   AF-A0AAW1NCN8-F1
#
_cell.length_a   1.000
_cell.length_b   1.000
_cell.length_c   1.000
_cell.angle_alpha   90.00
_cell.angle_beta   90.00
_cell.angle_gamma   90.00
#
_symmetry.space_group_name_H-M   'P 1'
#
loop_
_entity.id
_entity.type
_entity.pdbx_description
1 polymer ?
#
loop_
_entity_poly.entity_id
_entity_poly.type
_entity_poly.pdbx_seq_one_letter_code
_entity_poly.pdbx_strand_id
1 'polypeptide(L)'
;MKTCKANFLVISMIICLVMLNIANAQYIAPSVSPAPSPAGFCDTKCAYRCQKWGVHSKCMHFCKMCCDKCKCVPSGTFGNKDECPCYRDWYSKHGKPKCP
;
A
#
# COMPACT_ATOMS: atom_id res chain seq x y z
N MET A 1 -47.59 34.64 -5.24
CA MET A 1 -46.33 34.45 -4.49
C MET A 1 -46.37 33.16 -3.66
N LYS A 2 -46.32 31.97 -4.28
CA LYS A 2 -46.33 30.67 -3.54
C LYS A 2 -45.37 29.62 -4.14
N THR A 3 -44.93 29.80 -5.38
CA THR A 3 -44.02 28.90 -6.11
C THR A 3 -42.54 29.04 -5.74
N CYS A 4 -42.14 30.14 -5.09
CA CYS A 4 -40.73 30.38 -4.74
C CYS A 4 -40.23 29.51 -3.56
N LYS A 5 -41.10 29.18 -2.60
CA LYS A 5 -40.74 28.35 -1.43
C LYS A 5 -40.56 26.87 -1.78
N ALA A 6 -41.39 26.34 -2.67
CA ALA A 6 -41.31 24.94 -3.10
C ALA A 6 -40.05 24.70 -3.95
N ASN A 7 -39.74 25.59 -4.90
CA ASN A 7 -38.51 25.48 -5.70
C ASN A 7 -37.24 25.56 -4.84
N PHE A 8 -37.21 26.45 -3.84
CA PHE A 8 -36.06 26.57 -2.95
C PHE A 8 -35.82 25.29 -2.11
N LEU A 9 -36.90 24.68 -1.61
CA LEU A 9 -36.82 23.42 -0.85
C LEU A 9 -36.36 22.24 -1.71
N VAL A 10 -36.85 22.15 -2.96
CA VAL A 10 -36.44 21.10 -3.91
C VAL A 10 -34.97 21.26 -4.30
N ILE A 11 -34.52 22.49 -4.56
CA ILE A 11 -33.11 22.79 -4.87
C ILE A 11 -32.21 22.41 -3.68
N SER A 12 -32.61 22.77 -2.45
CA SER A 12 -31.85 22.40 -1.24
C SER A 12 -31.73 20.89 -1.04
N MET A 13 -32.79 20.13 -1.37
CA MET A 13 -32.79 18.67 -1.25
C MET A 13 -31.87 18.01 -2.30
N ILE A 14 -31.88 18.54 -3.53
CA ILE A 14 -31.01 18.06 -4.62
C ILE A 14 -29.54 18.34 -4.30
N ILE A 15 -29.20 19.52 -3.77
CA ILE A 15 -27.83 19.84 -3.38
C ILE A 15 -27.31 18.88 -2.31
N CYS A 16 -28.14 18.53 -1.33
CA CYS A 16 -27.76 17.59 -0.27
C CYS A 16 -27.44 16.18 -0.82
N LEU A 17 -28.23 15.71 -1.79
CA LEU A 17 -28.00 14.44 -2.48
C LEU A 17 -26.72 14.45 -3.32
N VAL A 18 -26.39 15.57 -3.96
CA VAL A 18 -25.14 15.70 -4.74
C VAL A 18 -23.91 15.67 -3.83
N MET A 19 -23.96 16.31 -2.66
CA MET A 19 -22.84 16.31 -1.70
C MET A 19 -22.51 14.93 -1.14
N LEU A 20 -23.54 14.08 -0.92
CA LEU A 20 -23.34 12.69 -0.51
C LEU A 20 -22.56 11.88 -1.56
N ASN A 21 -22.89 12.02 -2.85
CA ASN A 21 -22.22 11.28 -3.92
C ASN A 21 -20.72 11.65 -4.08
N ILE A 22 -20.32 12.90 -3.79
CA ILE A 22 -18.92 13.34 -3.89
C ILE A 22 -18.06 12.76 -2.75
N ALA A 23 -18.60 12.66 -1.54
CA ALA A 23 -17.91 11.98 -0.42
C ALA A 23 -17.61 10.51 -0.72
N ASN A 24 -18.45 9.90 -1.56
CA ASN A 24 -18.31 8.52 -2.02
C ASN A 24 -17.28 8.33 -3.17
N ALA A 25 -16.68 9.40 -3.70
CA ALA A 25 -15.69 9.31 -4.79
C ALA A 25 -14.23 9.28 -4.30
N GLN A 26 -13.97 9.45 -3.00
CA GLN A 26 -12.62 9.68 -2.48
C GLN A 26 -12.01 8.54 -1.66
N TYR A 27 -12.69 7.40 -1.52
CA TYR A 27 -12.05 6.17 -1.04
C TYR A 27 -11.37 5.42 -2.20
N ILE A 28 -10.49 6.13 -2.89
CA ILE A 28 -9.37 5.51 -3.57
C ILE A 28 -8.30 5.38 -2.49
N ALA A 29 -8.17 4.19 -1.91
CA ALA A 29 -6.93 3.85 -1.21
C ALA A 29 -5.76 4.20 -2.13
N PRO A 30 -4.64 4.76 -1.64
CA PRO A 30 -3.48 4.99 -2.48
C PRO A 30 -3.00 3.63 -3.01
N SER A 31 -3.42 3.32 -4.23
CA SER A 31 -2.83 2.28 -5.05
C SER A 31 -1.47 2.83 -5.46
N VAL A 32 -0.48 2.50 -4.64
CA VAL A 32 0.93 2.75 -4.91
C VAL A 32 1.33 2.02 -6.19
N SER A 33 1.21 2.76 -7.29
CA SER A 33 1.96 2.71 -8.54
C SER A 33 2.01 1.39 -9.35
N PRO A 34 2.10 1.49 -10.70
CA PRO A 34 2.28 0.33 -11.56
C PRO A 34 3.66 -0.27 -11.28
N ALA A 35 3.68 -1.54 -10.86
CA ALA A 35 4.93 -2.23 -10.60
C ALA A 35 5.76 -2.35 -11.89
N PRO A 36 7.05 -1.93 -11.90
CA PRO A 36 7.97 -2.38 -12.92
C PRO A 36 8.08 -3.90 -12.83
N SER A 37 8.31 -4.52 -13.98
CA SER A 37 8.34 -5.97 -14.21
C SER A 37 8.90 -6.77 -13.02
N PRO A 38 8.25 -7.89 -12.63
CA PRO A 38 8.46 -8.56 -11.34
C PRO A 38 9.92 -8.99 -11.04
N ALA A 39 10.76 -9.18 -12.06
CA ALA A 39 12.17 -9.49 -11.87
C ALA A 39 12.99 -8.28 -11.39
N GLY A 40 12.91 -7.15 -12.11
CA GLY A 40 13.74 -5.97 -11.81
C GLY A 40 13.35 -5.22 -10.54
N PHE A 41 12.06 -5.27 -10.16
CA PHE A 41 11.56 -4.65 -8.94
C PHE A 41 12.21 -5.24 -7.68
N CYS A 42 12.14 -6.57 -7.54
CA CYS A 42 12.66 -7.25 -6.36
C CYS A 42 14.17 -7.12 -6.26
N ASP A 43 14.90 -7.24 -7.38
CA ASP A 43 16.35 -7.08 -7.41
C ASP A 43 16.79 -5.70 -6.90
N THR A 44 16.18 -4.64 -7.43
CA THR A 44 16.53 -3.26 -7.08
C THR A 44 16.17 -2.93 -5.64
N LYS A 45 14.96 -3.29 -5.19
CA LYS A 45 14.50 -3.00 -3.84
C LYS A 45 15.27 -3.80 -2.80
N CYS A 46 15.53 -5.08 -3.06
CA CYS A 46 16.34 -5.90 -2.17
C CYS A 46 17.80 -5.42 -2.12
N ALA A 47 18.37 -4.90 -3.21
CA ALA A 47 19.72 -4.29 -3.20
C ALA A 47 19.81 -3.16 -2.20
N TYR A 48 18.83 -2.27 -2.21
CA TYR A 48 18.76 -1.21 -1.22
C TYR A 48 18.53 -1.75 0.19
N ARG A 49 17.57 -2.67 0.36
CA ARG A 49 17.21 -3.21 1.67
C ARG A 49 18.36 -3.95 2.36
N CYS A 50 19.18 -4.64 1.57
CA CYS A 50 20.34 -5.41 2.02
C CYS A 50 21.62 -4.60 2.24
N GLN A 51 21.66 -3.32 1.84
CA GLN A 51 22.90 -2.55 1.70
C GLN A 51 23.75 -2.50 2.98
N LYS A 52 23.12 -2.47 4.16
CA LYS A 52 23.81 -2.34 5.46
C LYS A 52 23.92 -3.64 6.25
N TRP A 53 23.59 -4.78 5.64
CA TRP A 53 23.54 -6.04 6.37
C TRP A 53 24.86 -6.80 6.28
N GLY A 54 25.33 -7.35 7.41
CA GLY A 54 26.64 -7.98 7.51
C GLY A 54 26.87 -9.16 6.55
N VAL A 55 25.80 -9.91 6.20
CA VAL A 55 25.87 -11.02 5.24
C VAL A 55 24.92 -10.76 4.07
N HIS A 56 25.41 -10.04 3.06
CA HIS A 56 24.61 -9.55 1.93
C HIS A 56 23.91 -10.68 1.15
N SER A 57 24.59 -11.81 0.91
CA SER A 57 24.01 -12.96 0.20
C SER A 57 22.80 -13.56 0.92
N LYS A 58 22.88 -13.70 2.25
CA LYS A 58 21.80 -14.21 3.10
C LYS A 58 20.62 -13.24 3.08
N CYS A 59 20.87 -11.93 3.21
CA CYS A 59 19.82 -10.92 3.06
C CYS A 59 19.08 -11.10 1.74
N MET A 60 19.83 -11.09 0.64
CA MET A 60 19.29 -11.11 -0.71
C MET A 60 18.37 -12.30 -0.93
N HIS A 61 18.82 -13.48 -0.49
CA HIS A 61 18.04 -14.69 -0.63
C HIS A 61 16.67 -14.60 0.07
N PHE A 62 16.65 -14.17 1.34
CA PHE A 62 15.40 -14.02 2.08
C PHE A 62 14.55 -12.85 1.56
N CYS A 63 15.17 -11.72 1.23
CA CYS A 63 14.48 -10.56 0.68
C CYS A 63 13.75 -10.91 -0.62
N LYS A 64 14.44 -11.57 -1.57
CA LYS A 64 13.85 -11.95 -2.85
C LYS A 64 12.72 -12.95 -2.68
N MET A 65 12.89 -13.97 -1.83
CA MET A 65 11.78 -14.88 -1.48
C MET A 65 10.56 -14.11 -0.95
N CYS A 66 10.80 -13.18 -0.01
CA CYS A 66 9.78 -12.29 0.57
C CYS A 66 9.10 -11.40 -0.48
N CYS A 67 9.88 -10.79 -1.35
CA CYS A 67 9.39 -9.97 -2.44
C CYS A 67 8.61 -10.79 -3.47
N ASP A 68 9.04 -12.00 -3.81
CA ASP A 68 8.37 -12.82 -4.79
C ASP A 68 6.99 -13.29 -4.32
N LYS A 69 6.85 -13.57 -3.02
CA LYS A 69 5.57 -13.95 -2.43
C LYS A 69 4.66 -12.75 -2.20
N CYS A 70 5.20 -11.67 -1.63
CA CYS A 70 4.40 -10.54 -1.17
C CYS A 70 4.32 -9.38 -2.17
N LYS A 71 5.11 -9.41 -3.25
CA LYS A 71 5.26 -8.38 -4.28
C LYS A 71 5.52 -6.97 -3.71
N CYS A 72 6.17 -6.92 -2.53
CA CYS A 72 6.40 -5.70 -1.76
C CYS A 72 7.73 -5.81 -1.00
N VAL A 73 8.51 -4.73 -0.96
CA VAL A 73 9.71 -4.60 -0.13
C VAL A 73 9.64 -3.25 0.58
N PRO A 74 9.69 -3.22 1.93
CA PRO A 74 9.56 -1.98 2.67
C PRO A 74 10.77 -1.05 2.52
N SER A 75 10.56 0.24 2.75
CA SER A 75 11.55 1.31 2.56
C SER A 75 12.67 1.32 3.61
N GLY A 76 13.83 1.90 3.27
CA GLY A 76 15.02 1.99 4.13
C GLY A 76 15.92 0.75 4.07
N THR A 77 16.86 0.59 5.01
CA THR A 77 17.65 -0.65 5.21
C THR A 77 17.23 -1.47 6.44
N PHE A 78 16.52 -0.86 7.38
CA PHE A 78 15.95 -1.48 8.58
C PHE A 78 14.55 -0.90 8.86
N GLY A 79 13.73 -1.57 9.68
CA GLY A 79 12.43 -1.04 10.14
C GLY A 79 11.31 -1.07 9.08
N ASN A 80 10.33 -0.18 9.16
CA ASN A 80 9.28 0.10 8.17
C ASN A 80 8.50 -1.11 7.64
N LYS A 81 8.45 -2.21 8.38
CA LYS A 81 7.83 -3.45 7.91
C LYS A 81 6.31 -3.31 7.78
N ASP A 82 5.72 -2.37 8.50
CA ASP A 82 4.32 -1.98 8.43
C ASP A 82 3.86 -1.49 7.05
N GLU A 83 4.78 -0.96 6.22
CA GLU A 83 4.49 -0.62 4.82
C GLU A 83 4.09 -1.85 3.97
N CYS A 84 4.58 -3.03 4.35
CA CYS A 84 4.32 -4.29 3.65
C CYS A 84 3.85 -5.36 4.65
N PRO A 85 2.55 -5.43 5.01
CA PRO A 85 2.02 -6.37 6.02
C PRO A 85 2.38 -7.83 5.73
N CYS A 86 2.27 -8.30 4.48
CA CYS A 86 2.67 -9.67 4.11
C CYS A 86 4.16 -9.95 4.39
N TYR A 87 5.02 -8.97 4.15
CA TYR A 87 6.47 -9.09 4.34
C TYR A 87 6.81 -9.10 5.84
N ARG A 88 6.13 -8.26 6.62
CA ARG A 88 6.24 -8.21 8.09
C ARG A 88 5.80 -9.53 8.73
N ASP A 89 4.65 -10.03 8.32
CA ASP A 89 3.95 -11.13 8.98
C ASP A 89 4.38 -12.50 8.43
N TRP A 90 5.48 -12.56 7.67
CA TRP A 90 6.02 -13.83 7.21
C TRP A 90 7.01 -14.39 8.23
N TYR A 91 6.55 -15.42 8.95
CA TYR A 91 7.33 -16.14 9.96
C TYR A 91 7.81 -17.50 9.46
N SER A 92 8.91 -17.98 10.06
CA SER A 92 9.34 -19.37 9.95
C SER A 92 8.47 -20.28 10.82
N LYS A 93 8.63 -21.61 10.68
CA LYS A 93 7.95 -22.60 11.53
C LYS A 93 8.26 -22.44 13.03
N HIS A 94 9.33 -21.74 13.39
CA HIS A 94 9.74 -21.46 14.76
C HIS A 94 9.27 -20.08 15.27
N GLY A 95 8.37 -19.41 14.55
CA GLY A 95 7.81 -18.12 14.95
C GLY A 95 8.78 -16.94 14.86
N LYS A 96 9.92 -17.10 14.19
CA LYS A 96 10.88 -16.00 13.96
C LYS A 96 10.56 -15.29 12.63
N PRO A 97 10.69 -13.96 12.56
CA PRO A 97 10.55 -13.23 11.30
C PRO A 97 11.47 -13.83 10.24
N LYS A 98 10.91 -14.19 9.09
CA LYS A 98 11.67 -14.79 7.99
C LYS A 98 12.27 -13.72 7.07
N CYS A 99 11.57 -12.60 6.92
CA CYS A 99 11.97 -11.53 6.03
C CYS A 99 12.89 -10.51 6.73
N PRO A 100 13.89 -9.98 5.99
CA PRO A 100 14.80 -8.91 6.42
C PRO A 100 14.17 -7.79 7.22
#